data_AF-A0A8H7FLP2-F1
#
_entry.id   AF-A0A8H7FLP2-F1
#
_cell.length_a   1.000
_cell.length_b   1.000
_cell.length_c   1.000
_cell.angle_alpha   90.00
_cell.angle_beta   90.00
_cell.angle_gamma   90.00
#
_symmetry.space_group_name_H-M   'P 1'
#
loop_
_entity.id
_entity.type
_entity.pdbx_description
1 polymer ?
#
loop_
_entity_poly.entity_id
_entity_poly.type
_entity_poly.pdbx_seq_one_letter_code
_entity_poly.pdbx_strand_id
1 'polypeptide(L)'
;MSLSKAILKIHMPNLQCRLLLADVLSLRKTFYRKEVESGIHSEPSKSAVEKMKMMELLKRLEQESVEEDLSLLENDDDDDDNDLVQRLEGVDLELTSTDQLWARLTPEERAKFLKALDNPDSELAQQLLASEELESDRVEPWWDAPSIEIDSQPRSKRRFGSRPIAMALPAAKPGTPQVPTMLIYNILAVFIAYAYATRYFATSPLSSFAPDEPEWKEARRIVSQLAPFLTDRSSKVLHPNLGSVITDLWSRFDSNTTVDGKMMSMILQDAAKLIRPSPVIVLDSSTTSPVIENSGAVSGRHPCVSAILVLSDLSKLFGRTKTQKGDAGSQGSNHVTLKLLFYAVQIISTPTVILTGLAEEAALRSKVIEREAVLPVHGAWAGRRTEPAKQNKGPKIEEMP
;
A
#
# COMPACT_ATOMS: atom_id res chain seq x y z
N MET A 1 -44.65 -22.53 2.63
CA MET A 1 -44.71 -21.68 1.42
C MET A 1 -44.77 -20.21 1.85
N SER A 2 -43.88 -19.30 1.51
CA SER A 2 -42.47 -19.36 1.14
C SER A 2 -41.93 -17.93 1.36
N LEU A 3 -41.34 -17.69 2.53
CA LEU A 3 -40.41 -16.57 2.76
C LEU A 3 -39.05 -16.83 2.06
N SER A 4 -38.89 -17.99 1.43
CA SER A 4 -37.72 -18.39 0.65
C SER A 4 -37.64 -17.78 -0.76
N LYS A 5 -38.52 -16.83 -1.12
CA LYS A 5 -38.50 -16.16 -2.45
C LYS A 5 -38.12 -14.68 -2.44
N ALA A 6 -37.89 -14.06 -1.28
CA ALA A 6 -37.53 -12.63 -1.20
C ALA A 6 -36.05 -12.36 -0.85
N ILE A 7 -35.29 -13.36 -0.41
CA ILE A 7 -33.86 -13.20 -0.06
C ILE A 7 -32.92 -13.53 -1.24
N LEU A 8 -33.46 -14.03 -2.36
CA LEU A 8 -32.66 -14.51 -3.49
C LEU A 8 -32.51 -13.51 -4.67
N LYS A 9 -32.72 -12.20 -4.44
CA LYS A 9 -32.65 -11.23 -5.55
C LYS A 9 -31.96 -9.89 -5.25
N ILE A 10 -30.94 -9.92 -4.38
CA ILE A 10 -29.91 -8.87 -4.27
C ILE A 10 -28.56 -9.61 -4.10
N HIS A 11 -28.08 -10.34 -5.12
CA HIS A 11 -27.02 -9.93 -6.04
C HIS A 11 -25.81 -9.29 -5.31
N MET A 12 -24.82 -10.06 -4.81
CA MET A 12 -23.79 -10.85 -5.52
C MET A 12 -23.01 -10.06 -6.58
N PRO A 13 -21.77 -9.65 -6.27
CA PRO A 13 -20.74 -9.57 -7.30
C PRO A 13 -19.44 -10.32 -6.96
N ASN A 14 -19.33 -11.06 -5.84
CA ASN A 14 -18.02 -11.56 -5.39
C ASN A 14 -17.81 -13.08 -5.30
N LEU A 15 -18.84 -13.94 -5.45
CA LEU A 15 -18.60 -15.39 -5.51
C LEU A 15 -18.07 -15.86 -6.87
N GLN A 16 -18.33 -15.11 -7.94
CA GLN A 16 -17.83 -15.47 -9.28
C GLN A 16 -16.32 -15.22 -9.41
N CYS A 17 -15.75 -14.29 -8.63
CA CYS A 17 -14.29 -14.10 -8.55
C CYS A 17 -13.59 -15.21 -7.75
N ARG A 18 -14.23 -15.78 -6.72
CA ARG A 18 -13.65 -16.87 -5.92
C ARG A 18 -13.65 -18.22 -6.66
N LEU A 19 -14.72 -18.54 -7.39
CA LEU A 19 -14.75 -19.72 -8.27
C LEU A 19 -13.78 -19.57 -9.46
N LEU A 20 -13.65 -18.38 -10.03
CA LEU A 20 -12.67 -18.12 -11.10
C LEU A 20 -11.22 -18.21 -10.60
N LEU A 21 -10.91 -17.85 -9.35
CA LEU A 21 -9.55 -17.96 -8.82
C LEU A 21 -9.13 -19.42 -8.56
N ALA A 22 -10.02 -20.24 -8.01
CA ALA A 22 -9.78 -21.67 -7.83
C ALA A 22 -9.67 -22.39 -9.19
N ASP A 23 -10.55 -22.07 -10.14
CA ASP A 23 -10.48 -22.62 -11.50
C ASP A 23 -9.22 -22.12 -12.24
N VAL A 24 -8.82 -20.86 -12.11
CA VAL A 24 -7.59 -20.32 -12.74
C VAL A 24 -6.32 -20.92 -12.13
N LEU A 25 -6.28 -21.21 -10.83
CA LEU A 25 -5.16 -21.92 -10.19
C LEU A 25 -5.09 -23.39 -10.64
N SER A 26 -6.24 -24.06 -10.75
CA SER A 26 -6.33 -25.43 -11.28
C SER A 26 -5.98 -25.51 -12.79
N LEU A 27 -6.43 -24.54 -13.58
CA LEU A 27 -6.08 -24.38 -14.99
C LEU A 27 -4.59 -24.04 -15.19
N ARG A 28 -3.99 -23.22 -14.31
CA ARG A 28 -2.53 -22.97 -14.34
C ARG A 28 -1.73 -24.24 -14.03
N LYS A 29 -2.11 -25.00 -13.00
CA LYS A 29 -1.43 -26.28 -12.67
C LYS A 29 -1.53 -27.28 -13.83
N THR A 30 -2.71 -27.42 -14.44
CA THR A 30 -2.90 -28.33 -15.59
C THR A 30 -2.27 -27.84 -16.89
N PHE A 31 -2.16 -26.52 -17.10
CA PHE A 31 -1.46 -25.93 -18.24
C PHE A 31 0.06 -26.09 -18.11
N TYR A 32 0.65 -25.79 -16.94
CA TYR A 32 2.08 -26.03 -16.71
C TYR A 32 2.44 -27.51 -16.88
N ARG A 33 1.59 -28.42 -16.40
CA ARG A 33 1.76 -29.86 -16.62
C ARG A 33 1.74 -30.21 -18.12
N LYS A 34 0.74 -29.73 -18.87
CA LYS A 34 0.63 -30.00 -20.32
C LYS A 34 1.77 -29.36 -21.13
N GLU A 35 2.23 -28.17 -20.76
CA GLU A 35 3.33 -27.48 -21.44
C GLU A 35 4.67 -28.18 -21.17
N VAL A 36 4.89 -28.65 -19.93
CA VAL A 36 6.07 -29.44 -19.56
C VAL A 36 6.03 -30.81 -20.23
N GLU A 37 4.89 -31.52 -20.20
CA GLU A 37 4.72 -32.80 -20.90
C GLU A 37 4.93 -32.63 -22.42
N SER A 38 4.36 -31.58 -23.01
CA SER A 38 4.52 -31.22 -24.43
C SER A 38 5.96 -30.85 -24.80
N GLY A 39 6.65 -30.08 -23.94
CA GLY A 39 8.07 -29.74 -24.09
C GLY A 39 8.98 -30.96 -24.03
N ILE A 40 8.68 -31.92 -23.16
CA ILE A 40 9.42 -33.19 -23.04
C ILE A 40 9.21 -34.10 -24.27
N HIS A 41 8.07 -34.00 -24.93
CA HIS A 41 7.73 -34.78 -26.12
C HIS A 41 8.21 -34.13 -27.42
N SER A 42 8.35 -32.80 -27.48
CA SER A 42 8.70 -32.06 -28.68
C SER A 42 10.21 -31.88 -28.93
N GLU A 43 11.08 -32.09 -27.93
CA GLU A 43 12.54 -32.13 -28.10
C GLU A 43 13.09 -33.58 -28.13
N PRO A 44 13.49 -34.12 -29.29
CA PRO A 44 14.04 -35.48 -29.41
C PRO A 44 15.53 -35.62 -29.03
N SER A 45 16.17 -34.60 -28.44
CA SER A 45 17.65 -34.54 -28.29
C SER A 45 18.20 -34.64 -26.86
N LYS A 46 17.39 -34.93 -25.84
CA LYS A 46 17.88 -35.21 -24.47
C LYS A 46 17.90 -36.71 -24.18
N SER A 47 19.07 -37.21 -23.75
CA SER A 47 19.32 -38.61 -23.41
C SER A 47 18.20 -39.20 -22.54
N ALA A 48 17.74 -40.41 -22.84
CA ALA A 48 16.68 -41.10 -22.09
C ALA A 48 16.95 -41.14 -20.57
N VAL A 49 18.22 -41.07 -20.17
CA VAL A 49 18.67 -40.99 -18.77
C VAL A 49 18.27 -39.67 -18.10
N GLU A 50 18.35 -38.54 -18.80
CA GLU A 50 17.91 -37.24 -18.26
C GLU A 50 16.39 -37.18 -18.14
N LYS A 51 15.65 -37.76 -19.10
CA LYS A 51 14.18 -37.88 -19.03
C LYS A 51 13.75 -38.71 -17.83
N MET A 52 14.45 -39.83 -17.55
CA MET A 52 14.17 -40.67 -16.39
C MET A 52 14.45 -39.94 -15.08
N LYS A 53 15.59 -39.23 -14.96
CA LYS A 53 15.92 -38.43 -13.77
C LYS A 53 14.93 -37.28 -13.54
N MET A 54 14.46 -36.63 -14.60
CA MET A 54 13.49 -35.54 -14.48
C MET A 54 12.12 -36.06 -14.06
N MET A 55 11.67 -37.21 -14.58
CA MET A 55 10.44 -37.86 -14.09
C MET A 55 10.58 -38.34 -12.65
N GLU A 56 11.75 -38.82 -12.23
CA GLU A 56 12.02 -39.23 -10.86
C GLU A 56 12.02 -38.04 -9.89
N LEU A 57 12.58 -36.89 -10.30
CA LEU A 57 12.49 -35.64 -9.53
C LEU A 57 11.06 -35.12 -9.42
N LEU A 58 10.28 -35.14 -10.50
CA LEU A 58 8.86 -34.76 -10.48
C LEU A 58 8.05 -35.68 -9.57
N LYS A 59 8.30 -37.00 -9.64
CA LYS A 59 7.64 -37.99 -8.78
C LYS A 59 8.01 -37.83 -7.30
N ARG A 60 9.27 -37.49 -7.01
CA ARG A 60 9.73 -37.25 -5.64
C ARG A 60 9.10 -35.99 -5.03
N LEU A 61 8.98 -34.91 -5.81
CA LEU A 61 8.30 -33.69 -5.38
C LEU A 61 6.80 -33.92 -5.15
N GLU A 62 6.15 -34.73 -5.99
CA GLU A 62 4.74 -35.10 -5.78
C GLU A 62 4.57 -35.94 -4.50
N GLN A 63 5.46 -36.92 -4.26
CA GLN A 63 5.43 -37.71 -3.02
C GLN A 63 5.74 -36.88 -1.76
N GLU A 64 6.73 -36.00 -1.77
CA GLU A 64 7.03 -35.11 -0.63
C GLU A 64 5.86 -34.14 -0.36
N SER A 65 5.20 -33.60 -1.39
CA SER A 65 4.02 -32.74 -1.20
C SER A 65 2.82 -33.48 -0.63
N VAL A 66 2.62 -34.75 -1.02
CA VAL A 66 1.49 -35.56 -0.57
C VAL A 66 1.71 -36.09 0.84
N GLU A 67 2.94 -36.43 1.22
CA GLU A 67 3.29 -36.78 2.61
C GLU A 67 3.16 -35.58 3.55
N GLU A 68 3.50 -34.37 3.10
CA GLU A 68 3.34 -33.14 3.89
C GLU A 68 1.85 -32.79 4.09
N ASP A 69 1.02 -32.90 3.03
CA ASP A 69 -0.45 -32.72 3.11
C ASP A 69 -1.13 -33.80 3.97
N LEU A 70 -0.72 -35.08 3.85
CA LEU A 70 -1.31 -36.17 4.64
C LEU A 70 -0.97 -36.05 6.13
N SER A 71 0.19 -35.49 6.48
CA SER A 71 0.55 -35.24 7.88
C SER A 71 -0.23 -34.09 8.54
N LEU A 72 -0.83 -33.19 7.74
CA LEU A 72 -1.69 -32.12 8.21
C LEU A 72 -3.16 -32.57 8.30
N LEU A 73 -3.59 -33.52 7.48
CA LEU A 73 -4.96 -34.07 7.46
C LEU A 73 -5.21 -35.17 8.51
N GLU A 74 -4.18 -35.80 9.08
CA GLU A 74 -4.35 -36.81 10.14
C GLU A 74 -4.53 -36.23 11.56
N ASN A 75 -4.49 -34.91 11.72
CA ASN A 75 -4.70 -34.20 13.00
C ASN A 75 -5.96 -33.31 12.98
N ASP A 76 -6.91 -33.62 12.10
CA ASP A 76 -8.22 -32.95 11.97
C ASP A 76 -9.24 -33.61 12.92
N ASP A 77 -8.85 -33.81 14.19
CA ASP A 77 -9.79 -34.16 15.25
C ASP A 77 -10.63 -32.90 15.55
N ASP A 78 -11.80 -32.82 14.92
CA ASP A 78 -12.88 -31.84 15.17
C ASP A 78 -13.31 -31.71 16.66
N ASP A 79 -12.79 -32.55 17.55
CA ASP A 79 -13.08 -32.54 18.99
C ASP A 79 -12.32 -31.45 19.76
N ASP A 80 -11.15 -30.98 19.29
CA ASP A 80 -10.35 -29.98 20.02
C ASP A 80 -10.87 -28.53 19.87
N ASP A 81 -11.51 -28.19 18.74
CA ASP A 81 -12.02 -26.85 18.49
C ASP A 81 -13.16 -26.45 19.46
N ASN A 82 -13.95 -27.44 19.91
CA ASN A 82 -15.00 -27.21 20.90
C ASN A 82 -14.43 -26.93 22.31
N ASP A 83 -13.28 -27.52 22.68
CA ASP A 83 -12.64 -27.28 23.98
C ASP A 83 -12.10 -25.84 24.06
N LEU A 84 -11.53 -25.31 22.97
CA LEU A 84 -11.03 -23.95 22.93
C LEU A 84 -12.15 -22.92 23.17
N VAL A 85 -13.28 -23.09 22.48
CA VAL A 85 -14.45 -22.21 22.60
C VAL A 85 -14.97 -22.24 24.04
N GLN A 86 -15.05 -23.42 24.66
CA GLN A 86 -15.53 -23.57 26.03
C GLN A 86 -14.59 -22.92 27.06
N ARG A 87 -13.28 -23.00 26.86
CA ARG A 87 -12.30 -22.37 27.77
C ARG A 87 -12.21 -20.85 27.63
N LEU A 88 -12.53 -20.32 26.44
CA LEU A 88 -12.58 -18.89 26.16
C LEU A 88 -13.96 -18.28 26.43
N GLU A 89 -14.98 -19.09 26.68
CA GLU A 89 -16.32 -18.63 27.03
C GLU A 89 -16.29 -17.76 28.30
N GLY A 90 -16.77 -16.52 28.18
CA GLY A 90 -16.81 -15.55 29.27
C GLY A 90 -15.51 -14.78 29.52
N VAL A 91 -14.48 -14.97 28.69
CA VAL A 91 -13.30 -14.11 28.70
C VAL A 91 -13.61 -12.81 27.96
N ASP A 92 -13.48 -11.69 28.64
CA ASP A 92 -13.60 -10.37 28.00
C ASP A 92 -12.29 -10.03 27.28
N LEU A 93 -12.31 -10.12 25.95
CA LEU A 93 -11.15 -9.87 25.09
C LEU A 93 -10.63 -8.43 25.20
N GLU A 94 -11.48 -7.46 25.60
CA GLU A 94 -11.06 -6.05 25.70
C GLU A 94 -10.29 -5.75 27.01
N LEU A 95 -10.51 -6.56 28.05
CA LEU A 95 -9.89 -6.37 29.37
C LEU A 95 -8.76 -7.35 29.66
N THR A 96 -8.71 -8.47 28.94
CA THR A 96 -7.75 -9.54 29.19
C THR A 96 -6.42 -9.24 28.51
N SER A 97 -5.32 -9.25 29.29
CA SER A 97 -3.98 -9.06 28.74
C SER A 97 -3.58 -10.21 27.81
N THR A 98 -2.74 -9.93 26.80
CA THR A 98 -2.19 -10.92 25.86
C THR A 98 -1.54 -12.12 26.55
N ASP A 99 -0.80 -11.91 27.65
CA ASP A 99 -0.17 -13.00 28.40
C ASP A 99 -1.18 -13.95 29.05
N GLN A 100 -2.35 -13.43 29.46
CA GLN A 100 -3.41 -14.24 30.05
C GLN A 100 -4.15 -15.06 28.97
N LEU A 101 -4.42 -14.46 27.81
CA LEU A 101 -4.92 -15.19 26.64
C LEU A 101 -3.95 -16.30 26.23
N TRP A 102 -2.66 -15.98 26.17
CA TRP A 102 -1.62 -16.96 25.86
C TRP A 102 -1.56 -18.09 26.88
N ALA A 103 -1.66 -17.76 28.18
CA ALA A 103 -1.65 -18.73 29.27
C ALA A 103 -2.84 -19.71 29.24
N ARG A 104 -3.95 -19.33 28.59
CA ARG A 104 -5.14 -20.18 28.44
C ARG A 104 -5.03 -21.20 27.32
N LEU A 105 -4.17 -20.95 26.33
CA LEU A 105 -3.92 -21.90 25.24
C LEU A 105 -3.18 -23.14 25.74
N THR A 106 -3.49 -24.33 25.19
CA THR A 106 -2.70 -25.54 25.43
C THR A 106 -1.28 -25.36 24.89
N PRO A 107 -0.28 -26.13 25.38
CA PRO A 107 1.05 -26.13 24.79
C PRO A 107 1.05 -26.46 23.29
N GLU A 108 0.12 -27.31 22.85
CA GLU A 108 -0.02 -27.73 21.46
C GLU A 108 -0.55 -26.61 20.57
N GLU A 109 -1.60 -25.90 21.00
CA GLU A 109 -2.13 -24.71 20.32
C GLU A 109 -1.07 -23.60 20.21
N ARG A 110 -0.30 -23.38 21.28
CA ARG A 110 0.80 -22.39 21.26
C ARG A 110 1.87 -22.79 20.26
N ALA A 111 2.23 -24.08 20.19
CA ALA A 111 3.19 -24.58 19.22
C ALA A 111 2.65 -24.44 17.78
N LYS A 112 1.37 -24.73 17.56
CA LYS A 112 0.67 -24.56 16.27
C LYS A 112 0.69 -23.09 15.83
N PHE A 113 0.40 -22.16 16.74
CA PHE A 113 0.48 -20.72 16.48
C PHE A 113 1.91 -20.24 16.19
N LEU A 114 2.91 -20.66 16.98
CA LEU A 114 4.31 -20.30 16.73
C LEU A 114 4.81 -20.86 15.40
N LYS A 115 4.42 -22.08 15.04
CA LYS A 115 4.75 -22.68 13.73
C LYS A 115 4.13 -21.91 12.58
N ALA A 116 2.89 -21.42 12.74
CA ALA A 116 2.25 -20.54 11.76
C ALA A 116 2.97 -19.19 11.65
N LEU A 117 3.46 -18.64 12.77
CA LEU A 117 4.20 -17.38 12.78
C LEU A 117 5.58 -17.50 12.11
N ASP A 118 6.26 -18.62 12.30
CA ASP A 118 7.57 -18.89 11.68
C ASP A 118 7.46 -19.13 10.16
N ASN A 119 6.32 -19.67 9.70
CA ASN A 119 6.05 -19.98 8.30
C ASN A 119 4.80 -19.25 7.79
N PRO A 120 4.91 -17.99 7.33
CA PRO A 120 3.77 -17.20 6.85
C PRO A 120 3.13 -17.80 5.58
N ASP A 121 3.84 -18.66 4.86
CA ASP A 121 3.35 -19.36 3.67
C ASP A 121 2.58 -20.66 4.00
N SER A 122 2.53 -21.06 5.27
CA SER A 122 1.75 -22.24 5.69
C SER A 122 0.24 -22.00 5.53
N GLU A 123 -0.51 -23.06 5.23
CA GLU A 123 -1.96 -22.97 5.03
C GLU A 123 -2.68 -22.36 6.23
N LEU A 124 -2.32 -22.77 7.45
CA LEU A 124 -2.87 -22.23 8.67
C LEU A 124 -2.58 -20.72 8.82
N ALA A 125 -1.34 -20.28 8.56
CA ALA A 125 -1.00 -18.87 8.61
C ALA A 125 -1.80 -18.07 7.57
N GLN A 126 -1.93 -18.60 6.35
CA GLN A 126 -2.74 -18.01 5.29
C GLN A 126 -4.22 -17.95 5.66
N GLN A 127 -4.77 -18.98 6.30
CA GLN A 127 -6.15 -19.00 6.76
C GLN A 127 -6.41 -17.97 7.87
N LEU A 128 -5.49 -17.84 8.83
CA LEU A 128 -5.56 -16.82 9.88
C LEU A 128 -5.45 -15.40 9.29
N LEU A 129 -4.53 -15.20 8.36
CA LEU A 129 -4.33 -13.92 7.66
C LEU A 129 -5.47 -13.58 6.69
N ALA A 130 -6.20 -14.57 6.20
CA ALA A 130 -7.35 -14.42 5.32
C ALA A 130 -8.71 -14.48 6.05
N SER A 131 -8.70 -14.50 7.39
CA SER A 131 -9.92 -14.51 8.19
C SER A 131 -10.75 -13.24 7.93
N GLU A 132 -12.07 -13.41 7.82
CA GLU A 132 -13.01 -12.31 7.55
C GLU A 132 -12.96 -11.25 8.67
N GLU A 133 -12.68 -11.68 9.90
CA GLU A 133 -12.53 -10.82 11.07
C GLU A 133 -11.34 -9.87 10.91
N LEU A 134 -10.17 -10.40 10.55
CA LEU A 134 -8.98 -9.58 10.31
C LEU A 134 -9.18 -8.65 9.11
N GLU A 135 -9.84 -9.12 8.04
CA GLU A 135 -10.20 -8.26 6.90
C GLU A 135 -11.17 -7.14 7.32
N SER A 136 -12.07 -7.41 8.27
CA SER A 136 -13.04 -6.43 8.76
C SER A 136 -12.41 -5.33 9.63
N ASP A 137 -11.33 -5.66 10.34
CA ASP A 137 -10.57 -4.72 11.17
C ASP A 137 -9.61 -3.84 10.35
N ARG A 138 -9.31 -4.22 9.10
CA ARG A 138 -8.45 -3.41 8.22
C ARG A 138 -9.16 -2.12 7.85
N VAL A 139 -8.64 -1.00 8.36
CA VAL A 139 -9.13 0.33 8.03
C VAL A 139 -8.58 0.76 6.67
N GLU A 140 -9.46 0.82 5.68
CA GLU A 140 -9.13 1.36 4.37
C GLU A 140 -8.90 2.87 4.42
N PRO A 141 -8.08 3.41 3.50
CA PRO A 141 -7.80 4.83 3.46
C PRO A 141 -9.07 5.69 3.32
N TRP A 142 -9.10 6.84 4.01
CA TRP A 142 -10.26 7.75 4.02
C TRP A 142 -10.67 8.24 2.63
N TRP A 143 -9.74 8.26 1.67
CA TRP A 143 -10.02 8.69 0.29
C TRP A 143 -10.71 7.62 -0.56
N ASP A 144 -10.73 6.36 -0.11
CA ASP A 144 -11.46 5.28 -0.78
C ASP A 144 -12.93 5.19 -0.34
N ALA A 145 -13.31 5.93 0.71
CA ALA A 145 -14.69 6.03 1.15
C ALA A 145 -15.59 6.57 0.01
N PRO A 146 -16.77 5.96 -0.22
CA PRO A 146 -17.72 6.49 -1.19
C PRO A 146 -18.20 7.88 -0.75
N SER A 147 -18.33 8.81 -1.69
CA SER A 147 -18.68 10.21 -1.40
C SER A 147 -20.08 10.43 -0.81
N ILE A 148 -20.85 9.35 -0.59
CA ILE A 148 -22.17 9.41 0.03
C ILE A 148 -21.94 9.59 1.53
N GLU A 149 -22.60 10.57 2.14
CA GLU A 149 -22.42 10.96 3.54
C GLU A 149 -22.74 9.80 4.51
N ILE A 150 -21.72 9.04 4.89
CA ILE A 150 -21.77 7.94 5.88
C ILE A 150 -21.65 8.49 7.32
N ASP A 151 -22.07 9.73 7.58
CA ASP A 151 -21.94 10.31 8.93
C ASP A 151 -22.88 9.64 9.97
N SER A 152 -23.84 8.84 9.50
CA SER A 152 -24.81 8.14 10.34
C SER A 152 -24.46 6.68 10.68
N GLN A 153 -23.34 6.13 10.22
CA GLN A 153 -22.96 4.75 10.60
C GLN A 153 -22.16 4.67 11.92
N PRO A 154 -22.48 3.68 12.79
CA PRO A 154 -21.76 3.42 14.03
C PRO A 154 -20.28 3.07 13.76
N ARG A 155 -19.39 3.49 14.67
CA ARG A 155 -17.92 3.35 14.51
C ARG A 155 -17.46 1.90 14.28
N SER A 156 -18.15 0.92 14.87
CA SER A 156 -17.84 -0.51 14.78
C SER A 156 -18.07 -1.14 13.40
N LYS A 157 -18.54 -0.38 12.40
CA LYS A 157 -18.74 -0.88 11.02
C LYS A 157 -18.02 -0.05 9.97
N ARG A 158 -17.14 0.87 10.38
CA ARG A 158 -16.47 1.77 9.44
C ARG A 158 -15.26 1.09 8.83
N ARG A 159 -15.46 0.52 7.64
CA ARG A 159 -14.39 0.01 6.77
C ARG A 159 -13.33 1.07 6.42
N PHE A 160 -13.71 2.35 6.46
CA PHE A 160 -12.83 3.46 6.06
C PHE A 160 -12.44 4.31 7.25
N GLY A 161 -11.20 4.79 7.20
CA GLY A 161 -10.66 5.70 8.20
C GLY A 161 -11.39 7.05 8.25
N SER A 162 -11.29 7.73 9.38
CA SER A 162 -11.88 9.06 9.52
C SER A 162 -11.19 10.09 8.61
N ARG A 163 -11.97 10.98 8.02
CA ARG A 163 -11.44 12.04 7.15
C ARG A 163 -10.65 13.06 8.00
N PRO A 164 -9.41 13.44 7.61
CA PRO A 164 -8.68 14.48 8.31
C PRO A 164 -9.45 15.81 8.32
N ILE A 165 -9.12 16.67 9.28
CA ILE A 165 -9.64 18.05 9.33
C ILE A 165 -8.71 18.94 8.51
N ALA A 166 -9.25 19.80 7.65
CA ALA A 166 -8.46 20.73 6.86
C ALA A 166 -7.69 21.72 7.75
N MET A 167 -6.46 22.06 7.35
CA MET A 167 -5.69 23.09 8.03
C MET A 167 -6.15 24.49 7.61
N ALA A 168 -6.04 25.47 8.51
CA ALA A 168 -6.26 26.86 8.17
C ALA A 168 -5.15 27.35 7.24
N LEU A 169 -5.52 28.08 6.19
CA LEU A 169 -4.58 28.62 5.22
C LEU A 169 -4.62 30.14 5.26
N PRO A 170 -3.47 30.81 5.16
CA PRO A 170 -3.45 32.26 5.06
C PRO A 170 -4.19 32.67 3.78
N ALA A 171 -5.03 33.70 3.89
CA ALA A 171 -5.69 34.28 2.72
C ALA A 171 -4.62 34.68 1.69
N ALA A 172 -4.71 34.12 0.48
CA ALA A 172 -3.81 34.46 -0.59
C ALA A 172 -3.96 35.96 -0.89
N LYS A 173 -2.89 36.72 -0.70
CA LYS A 173 -2.91 38.14 -1.08
C LYS A 173 -2.91 38.22 -2.61
N PRO A 174 -3.87 38.91 -3.23
CA PRO A 174 -3.86 39.11 -4.67
C PRO A 174 -2.53 39.75 -5.09
N GLY A 175 -1.83 39.15 -6.06
CA GLY A 175 -0.56 39.64 -6.58
C GLY A 175 0.70 38.97 -6.02
N THR A 176 0.61 37.90 -5.22
CA THR A 176 1.80 37.08 -4.93
C THR A 176 2.37 36.50 -6.23
N PRO A 177 3.69 36.66 -6.48
CA PRO A 177 4.31 36.14 -7.69
C PRO A 177 4.08 34.63 -7.79
N GLN A 178 3.77 34.16 -9.01
CA GLN A 178 3.59 32.74 -9.27
C GLN A 178 4.88 32.01 -8.88
N VAL A 179 4.78 31.17 -7.85
CA VAL A 179 5.88 30.32 -7.40
C VAL A 179 6.20 29.31 -8.51
N PRO A 180 7.48 28.94 -8.71
CA PRO A 180 7.88 28.03 -9.77
C PRO A 180 7.10 26.71 -9.75
N THR A 181 6.62 26.30 -10.92
CA THR A 181 5.89 25.03 -11.14
C THR A 181 6.69 23.78 -10.76
N MET A 182 8.00 23.90 -10.57
CA MET A 182 8.92 22.78 -10.30
C MET A 182 8.67 22.07 -8.96
N LEU A 183 8.06 22.73 -7.97
CA LEU A 183 7.81 22.11 -6.66
C LEU A 183 6.66 21.10 -6.67
N ILE A 184 5.89 21.03 -7.75
CA ILE A 184 4.72 20.16 -7.84
C ILE A 184 5.08 18.66 -7.74
N TYR A 185 6.27 18.28 -8.23
CA TYR A 185 6.77 16.91 -8.14
C TYR A 185 7.26 16.56 -6.73
N ASN A 186 7.81 17.51 -5.98
CA ASN A 186 8.08 17.33 -4.55
C ASN A 186 6.78 17.16 -3.75
N ILE A 187 5.73 17.92 -4.10
CA ILE A 187 4.40 17.73 -3.48
C ILE A 187 3.88 16.32 -3.79
N LEU A 188 4.00 15.86 -5.04
CA LEU A 188 3.62 14.49 -5.39
C LEU A 188 4.41 13.43 -4.60
N ALA A 189 5.72 13.64 -4.40
CA ALA A 189 6.54 12.74 -3.58
C ALA A 189 6.03 12.64 -2.12
N VAL A 190 5.60 13.77 -1.53
CA VAL A 190 4.95 13.78 -0.20
C VAL A 190 3.64 12.98 -0.21
N PHE A 191 2.86 13.04 -1.29
CA PHE A 191 1.59 12.32 -1.41
C PHE A 191 1.81 10.82 -1.57
N ILE A 192 2.85 10.40 -2.32
CA ILE A 192 3.25 9.00 -2.43
C ILE A 192 3.71 8.47 -1.06
N ALA A 193 4.54 9.24 -0.33
CA ALA A 193 4.96 8.88 1.02
C ALA A 193 3.77 8.74 2.00
N TYR A 194 2.80 9.65 1.91
CA TYR A 194 1.58 9.60 2.72
C TYR A 194 0.71 8.38 2.40
N ALA A 195 0.46 8.12 1.11
CA ALA A 195 -0.33 6.98 0.66
C ALA A 195 0.33 5.66 1.05
N TYR A 196 1.66 5.56 0.89
CA TYR A 196 2.42 4.40 1.34
C TYR A 196 2.29 4.18 2.84
N ALA A 197 2.58 5.20 3.66
CA ALA A 197 2.50 5.08 5.12
C ALA A 197 1.07 4.69 5.57
N THR A 198 0.04 5.32 5.02
CA THR A 198 -1.37 5.02 5.36
C THR A 198 -1.70 3.56 5.06
N ARG A 199 -1.28 3.02 3.91
CA ARG A 199 -1.51 1.61 3.56
C ARG A 199 -0.63 0.66 4.38
N TYR A 200 0.61 1.04 4.67
CA TYR A 200 1.55 0.25 5.46
C TYR A 200 1.01 0.00 6.87
N PHE A 201 0.46 1.01 7.53
CA PHE A 201 -0.13 0.85 8.86
C PHE A 201 -1.60 0.43 8.87
N ALA A 202 -2.24 0.32 7.71
CA ALA A 202 -3.70 0.14 7.59
C ALA A 202 -4.48 1.08 8.53
N THR A 203 -4.02 2.32 8.67
CA THR A 203 -4.56 3.29 9.62
C THR A 203 -4.74 4.63 8.94
N SER A 204 -5.93 5.19 9.09
CA SER A 204 -6.31 6.44 8.43
C SER A 204 -7.21 7.25 9.36
N PRO A 205 -6.83 8.48 9.75
CA PRO A 205 -5.69 9.26 9.30
C PRO A 205 -4.40 8.92 10.08
N LEU A 206 -3.21 9.28 9.56
CA LEU A 206 -1.94 9.01 10.25
C LEU A 206 -1.79 9.80 11.55
N SER A 207 -2.46 10.95 11.69
CA SER A 207 -2.49 11.72 12.94
C SER A 207 -3.36 11.12 14.04
N SER A 208 -4.02 9.98 13.77
CA SER A 208 -4.77 9.25 14.80
C SER A 208 -3.86 8.63 15.86
N PHE A 209 -2.63 8.23 15.50
CA PHE A 209 -1.67 7.67 16.44
C PHE A 209 -1.37 8.63 17.60
N ALA A 210 -1.29 8.07 18.81
CA ALA A 210 -0.86 8.80 19.98
C ALA A 210 0.66 9.04 19.92
N PRO A 211 1.19 10.18 20.41
CA PRO A 211 2.63 10.47 20.36
C PRO A 211 3.53 9.45 21.05
N ASP A 212 2.99 8.71 22.01
CA ASP A 212 3.71 7.72 22.82
C ASP A 212 3.73 6.34 22.15
N GLU A 213 2.90 6.12 21.13
CA GLU A 213 2.83 4.86 20.37
C GLU A 213 4.07 4.67 19.47
N PRO A 214 4.59 3.43 19.34
CA PRO A 214 5.69 3.14 18.43
C PRO A 214 5.32 3.41 16.97
N GLU A 215 4.07 3.17 16.57
CA GLU A 215 3.53 3.41 15.23
C GLU A 215 3.63 4.89 14.85
N TRP A 216 3.43 5.81 15.80
CA TRP A 216 3.60 7.23 15.54
C TRP A 216 5.03 7.59 15.16
N LYS A 217 6.02 7.03 15.86
CA LYS A 217 7.44 7.24 15.57
C LYS A 217 7.82 6.62 14.23
N GLU A 218 7.29 5.44 13.96
CA GLU A 218 7.56 4.71 12.73
C GLU A 218 6.92 5.37 11.50
N ALA A 219 5.69 5.87 11.62
CA ALA A 219 5.03 6.64 10.56
C ALA A 219 5.83 7.91 10.21
N ARG A 220 6.36 8.60 11.23
CA ARG A 220 7.27 9.73 11.01
C ARG A 220 8.57 9.31 10.36
N ARG A 221 9.16 8.18 10.77
CA ARG A 221 10.39 7.64 10.18
C ARG A 221 10.18 7.36 8.69
N ILE A 222 9.14 6.61 8.33
CA ILE A 222 8.80 6.26 6.94
C ILE A 222 8.60 7.52 6.09
N VAL A 223 7.79 8.48 6.55
CA VAL A 223 7.57 9.72 5.78
C VAL A 223 8.86 10.54 5.66
N SER A 224 9.68 10.59 6.71
CA SER A 224 10.97 11.30 6.69
C SER A 224 11.98 10.63 5.75
N GLN A 225 11.97 9.30 5.67
CA GLN A 225 12.85 8.52 4.82
C GLN A 225 12.50 8.70 3.34
N LEU A 226 11.21 8.63 3.02
CA LEU A 226 10.69 8.75 1.65
C LEU A 226 10.73 10.20 1.15
N ALA A 227 10.47 11.18 2.02
CA ALA A 227 10.48 12.60 1.68
C ALA A 227 11.46 13.38 2.58
N PRO A 228 12.78 13.15 2.48
CA PRO A 228 13.77 13.79 3.35
C PRO A 228 13.80 15.31 3.18
N PHE A 229 13.44 15.83 2.00
CA PHE A 229 13.34 17.27 1.79
C PHE A 229 12.25 17.94 2.63
N LEU A 230 11.34 17.17 3.20
CA LEU A 230 10.36 17.68 4.14
C LEU A 230 11.00 17.92 5.51
N THR A 231 11.72 16.93 6.03
CA THR A 231 12.23 16.93 7.41
C THR A 231 13.63 17.50 7.55
N ASP A 232 14.50 17.35 6.55
CA ASP A 232 15.81 17.98 6.53
C ASP A 232 15.69 19.45 6.10
N ARG A 233 16.16 20.36 6.95
CA ARG A 233 16.17 21.80 6.69
C ARG A 233 17.20 22.18 5.64
N SER A 234 18.26 21.39 5.48
CA SER A 234 19.35 21.63 4.54
C SER A 234 19.13 21.03 3.16
N SER A 235 18.13 20.16 3.02
CA SER A 235 17.83 19.48 1.76
C SER A 235 17.45 20.47 0.66
N LYS A 236 18.10 20.29 -0.49
CA LYS A 236 17.86 21.03 -1.74
C LYS A 236 17.27 20.13 -2.83
N VAL A 237 16.74 18.97 -2.45
CA VAL A 237 16.20 18.01 -3.41
C VAL A 237 15.00 18.63 -4.12
N LEU A 238 15.12 18.72 -5.44
CA LEU A 238 14.08 19.17 -6.34
C LEU A 238 13.90 18.10 -7.41
N HIS A 239 12.68 17.60 -7.55
CA HIS A 239 12.37 16.60 -8.57
C HIS A 239 11.94 17.30 -9.87
N PRO A 240 12.70 17.17 -10.98
CA PRO A 240 12.34 17.82 -12.23
C PRO A 240 11.15 17.19 -12.97
N ASN A 241 10.83 15.93 -12.69
CA ASN A 241 9.76 15.17 -13.36
C ASN A 241 9.29 13.96 -12.54
N LEU A 242 8.20 13.32 -12.95
CA LEU A 242 7.65 12.13 -12.29
C LEU A 242 8.64 10.96 -12.23
N GLY A 243 9.42 10.73 -13.29
CA GLY A 243 10.43 9.67 -13.32
C GLY A 243 11.44 9.80 -12.19
N SER A 244 11.93 11.03 -11.96
CA SER A 244 12.86 11.32 -10.87
C SER A 244 12.26 11.10 -9.48
N VAL A 245 10.96 11.36 -9.29
CA VAL A 245 10.24 11.09 -8.04
C VAL A 245 10.20 9.59 -7.78
N ILE A 246 9.80 8.81 -8.79
CA ILE A 246 9.66 7.35 -8.67
C ILE A 246 11.02 6.70 -8.42
N THR A 247 12.06 7.08 -9.16
CA THR A 247 13.41 6.51 -8.97
C THR A 247 13.97 6.83 -7.58
N ASP A 248 13.83 8.08 -7.11
CA ASP A 248 14.29 8.45 -5.77
C ASP A 248 13.52 7.69 -4.69
N LEU A 249 12.19 7.65 -4.75
CA LEU A 249 11.37 6.90 -3.79
C LEU A 249 11.66 5.39 -3.82
N TRP A 250 11.81 4.81 -5.00
CA TRP A 250 12.12 3.39 -5.15
C TRP A 250 13.44 3.03 -4.46
N SER A 251 14.46 3.90 -4.59
CA SER A 251 15.76 3.70 -3.93
C SER A 251 15.72 3.82 -2.41
N ARG A 252 14.64 4.39 -1.86
CA ARG A 252 14.47 4.69 -0.43
C ARG A 252 13.61 3.69 0.31
N PHE A 253 12.92 2.77 -0.36
CA PHE A 253 12.23 1.70 0.36
C PHE A 253 13.26 0.80 1.05
N ASP A 254 12.99 0.47 2.31
CA ASP A 254 13.83 -0.43 3.09
C ASP A 254 13.95 -1.76 2.35
N SER A 255 15.16 -2.33 2.26
CA SER A 255 15.38 -3.64 1.63
C SER A 255 14.58 -4.76 2.30
N ASN A 256 14.14 -4.53 3.55
CA ASN A 256 13.31 -5.43 4.32
C ASN A 256 11.82 -5.37 3.94
N THR A 257 11.39 -4.30 3.29
CA THR A 257 10.00 -4.14 2.84
C THR A 257 9.99 -4.23 1.32
N THR A 258 9.66 -5.40 0.80
CA THR A 258 9.56 -5.65 -0.63
C THR A 258 8.36 -4.90 -1.20
N VAL A 259 8.58 -3.66 -1.64
CA VAL A 259 7.60 -2.93 -2.46
C VAL A 259 7.68 -3.48 -3.86
N ASP A 260 6.70 -4.30 -4.22
CA ASP A 260 6.57 -4.82 -5.57
C ASP A 260 5.99 -3.76 -6.53
N GLY A 261 6.04 -4.04 -7.83
CA GLY A 261 5.49 -3.13 -8.83
C GLY A 261 3.98 -2.90 -8.66
N LYS A 262 3.25 -3.88 -8.14
CA LYS A 262 1.81 -3.76 -7.88
C LYS A 262 1.52 -2.74 -6.77
N MET A 263 2.26 -2.81 -5.66
CA MET A 263 2.16 -1.87 -4.55
C MET A 263 2.57 -0.46 -4.99
N MET A 264 3.66 -0.30 -5.74
CA MET A 264 4.03 1.01 -6.30
C MET A 264 2.92 1.58 -7.21
N SER A 265 2.35 0.75 -8.10
CA SER A 265 1.24 1.17 -8.95
C SER A 265 0.06 1.68 -8.12
N MET A 266 -0.33 0.91 -7.09
CA MET A 266 -1.42 1.28 -6.19
C MET A 266 -1.17 2.62 -5.49
N ILE A 267 0.02 2.82 -4.92
CA ILE A 267 0.36 4.06 -4.21
C ILE A 267 0.41 5.27 -5.16
N LEU A 268 0.91 5.09 -6.38
CA LEU A 268 0.88 6.14 -7.40
C LEU A 268 -0.55 6.50 -7.81
N GLN A 269 -1.44 5.50 -7.90
CA GLN A 269 -2.86 5.73 -8.16
C GLN A 269 -3.54 6.48 -7.01
N ASP A 270 -3.20 6.17 -5.76
CA ASP A 270 -3.67 6.93 -4.60
C ASP A 270 -3.19 8.37 -4.64
N ALA A 271 -1.90 8.60 -4.87
CA ALA A 271 -1.33 9.94 -4.96
C ALA A 271 -2.00 10.75 -6.08
N ALA A 272 -2.26 10.13 -7.23
CA ALA A 272 -3.02 10.73 -8.34
C ALA A 272 -4.45 11.10 -7.92
N LYS A 273 -5.14 10.23 -7.18
CA LYS A 273 -6.50 10.47 -6.67
C LYS A 273 -6.53 11.62 -5.66
N LEU A 274 -5.53 11.68 -4.77
CA LEU A 274 -5.43 12.69 -3.71
C LEU A 274 -5.11 14.10 -4.24
N ILE A 275 -4.27 14.21 -5.28
CA ILE A 275 -3.87 15.51 -5.86
C ILE A 275 -4.87 16.05 -6.89
N ARG A 276 -5.72 15.18 -7.45
CA ARG A 276 -6.71 15.54 -8.47
C ARG A 276 -7.73 16.54 -7.93
N PRO A 277 -7.89 17.72 -8.55
CA PRO A 277 -8.95 18.64 -8.19
C PRO A 277 -10.34 18.02 -8.47
N SER A 278 -11.30 18.25 -7.58
CA SER A 278 -12.68 17.84 -7.82
C SER A 278 -13.28 18.63 -9.00
N PRO A 279 -13.85 17.95 -10.02
CA PRO A 279 -14.46 18.62 -11.17
C PRO A 279 -15.83 19.24 -10.81
N VAL A 280 -16.50 18.72 -9.79
CA VAL A 280 -17.83 19.15 -9.36
C VAL A 280 -17.75 19.63 -7.93
N ILE A 281 -18.34 20.79 -7.67
CA ILE A 281 -18.47 21.39 -6.34
C ILE A 281 -19.96 21.55 -6.08
N VAL A 282 -20.45 20.97 -4.99
CA VAL A 282 -21.83 21.17 -4.54
C VAL A 282 -21.94 22.59 -3.97
N LEU A 283 -22.83 23.39 -4.55
CA LEU A 283 -23.16 24.72 -4.05
C LEU A 283 -24.38 24.60 -3.13
N ASP A 284 -24.18 24.75 -1.82
CA ASP A 284 -25.31 24.76 -0.90
C ASP A 284 -26.12 26.04 -1.11
N SER A 285 -27.41 25.86 -1.39
CA SER A 285 -28.34 26.97 -1.68
C SER A 285 -28.60 27.88 -0.47
N SER A 286 -28.16 27.48 0.73
CA SER A 286 -28.33 28.24 1.97
C SER A 286 -27.30 29.36 2.17
N THR A 287 -26.23 29.41 1.36
CA THR A 287 -25.19 30.43 1.48
C THR A 287 -25.38 31.52 0.41
N THR A 288 -26.36 32.40 0.60
CA THR A 288 -26.67 33.53 -0.30
C THR A 288 -25.64 34.67 -0.28
N SER A 289 -24.44 34.47 0.29
CA SER A 289 -23.38 35.47 0.31
C SER A 289 -22.06 34.90 -0.23
N PRO A 290 -21.47 35.53 -1.27
CA PRO A 290 -20.26 35.02 -1.89
C PRO A 290 -19.04 35.20 -0.99
N VAL A 291 -18.57 34.07 -0.45
CA VAL A 291 -17.15 33.64 -0.47
C VAL A 291 -16.12 34.66 0.01
N ILE A 292 -16.19 35.10 1.27
CA ILE A 292 -15.00 35.31 2.12
C ILE A 292 -15.43 35.03 3.57
N GLU A 293 -15.29 33.79 4.03
CA GLU A 293 -15.26 33.56 5.47
C GLU A 293 -13.94 34.17 5.98
N ASN A 294 -14.03 35.24 6.77
CA ASN A 294 -12.87 35.91 7.39
C ASN A 294 -12.06 34.99 8.33
N SER A 295 -12.45 33.72 8.50
CA SER A 295 -11.82 32.76 9.40
C SER A 295 -10.52 32.17 8.85
N GLY A 296 -10.20 32.35 7.56
CA GLY A 296 -9.03 31.70 6.94
C GLY A 296 -9.10 30.17 6.91
N ALA A 297 -10.24 29.58 7.29
CA ALA A 297 -10.47 28.16 7.16
C ALA A 297 -10.78 27.84 5.70
N VAL A 298 -10.13 26.82 5.15
CA VAL A 298 -10.47 26.30 3.83
C VAL A 298 -11.83 25.66 3.94
N SER A 299 -12.81 26.22 3.23
CA SER A 299 -14.12 25.58 3.10
C SER A 299 -13.94 24.16 2.57
N GLY A 300 -14.62 23.18 3.18
CA GLY A 300 -14.59 21.77 2.74
C GLY A 300 -15.00 21.55 1.27
N ARG A 301 -15.43 22.61 0.59
CA ARG A 301 -15.83 22.69 -0.82
C ARG A 301 -14.72 23.09 -1.79
N HIS A 302 -13.49 23.35 -1.33
CA HIS A 302 -12.41 23.73 -2.24
C HIS A 302 -12.09 22.59 -3.22
N PRO A 303 -11.85 22.84 -4.53
CA PRO A 303 -11.55 21.79 -5.51
C PRO A 303 -10.38 20.89 -5.08
N CYS A 304 -9.39 21.48 -4.41
CA CYS A 304 -8.19 20.78 -3.94
C CYS A 304 -8.28 20.33 -2.47
N VAL A 305 -9.50 20.16 -1.93
CA VAL A 305 -9.68 19.81 -0.50
C VAL A 305 -8.93 18.54 -0.12
N SER A 306 -8.99 17.48 -0.94
CA SER A 306 -8.31 16.20 -0.65
C SER A 306 -6.81 16.38 -0.43
N ALA A 307 -6.17 17.17 -1.28
CA ALA A 307 -4.76 17.52 -1.16
C ALA A 307 -4.43 18.28 0.14
N ILE A 308 -5.31 19.20 0.55
CA ILE A 308 -5.16 19.97 1.79
C ILE A 308 -5.34 19.08 3.02
N LEU A 309 -6.22 18.07 2.94
CA LEU A 309 -6.42 17.11 4.03
C LEU A 309 -5.19 16.24 4.28
N VAL A 310 -4.53 15.78 3.22
CA VAL A 310 -3.24 15.05 3.31
C VAL A 310 -2.19 15.90 4.04
N LEU A 311 -2.00 17.14 3.60
CA LEU A 311 -0.99 18.04 4.18
C LEU A 311 -1.34 18.42 5.62
N SER A 312 -2.62 18.57 5.94
CA SER A 312 -3.10 18.82 7.31
C SER A 312 -2.83 17.63 8.23
N ASP A 313 -3.11 16.41 7.75
CA ASP A 313 -2.86 15.18 8.49
C ASP A 313 -1.38 15.01 8.83
N LEU A 314 -0.51 15.17 7.82
CA LEU A 314 0.94 15.19 8.01
C LEU A 314 1.39 16.32 8.94
N SER A 315 0.79 17.51 8.85
CA SER A 315 1.13 18.64 9.73
C SER A 315 0.84 18.29 11.20
N LYS A 316 -0.28 17.60 11.47
CA LYS A 316 -0.62 17.10 12.80
C LYS A 316 0.34 15.99 13.26
N LEU A 317 0.68 15.05 12.38
CA LEU A 317 1.64 13.97 12.66
C LEU A 317 3.01 14.56 13.10
N PHE A 318 3.50 15.58 12.40
CA PHE A 318 4.79 16.22 12.68
C PHE A 318 4.75 17.30 13.78
N GLY A 319 3.58 17.88 14.08
CA GLY A 319 3.41 18.99 15.03
C GLY A 319 3.42 18.61 16.52
N ARG A 320 3.18 17.34 16.87
CA ARG A 320 2.92 16.86 18.25
C ARG A 320 4.15 16.71 19.18
N THR A 321 5.30 17.35 18.92
CA THR A 321 6.57 17.01 19.63
C THR A 321 6.83 17.69 20.98
N LYS A 322 5.90 18.47 21.55
CA LYS A 322 6.14 19.10 22.86
C LYS A 322 5.42 18.35 23.97
N THR A 323 6.13 17.41 24.57
CA THR A 323 5.79 16.86 25.89
C THR A 323 5.63 18.01 26.87
N GLN A 324 4.43 18.13 27.41
CA GLN A 324 4.05 19.10 28.41
C GLN A 324 4.97 18.98 29.62
N LYS A 325 5.83 19.97 29.83
CA LYS A 325 6.27 20.39 31.16
C LYS A 325 6.92 21.77 31.07
N GLY A 326 6.08 22.80 31.22
CA GLY A 326 6.47 23.93 32.07
C GLY A 326 6.77 25.30 31.46
N ASP A 327 6.81 25.50 30.13
CA ASP A 327 7.16 26.83 29.60
C ASP A 327 6.19 27.33 28.52
N ALA A 328 5.34 28.28 28.89
CA ALA A 328 4.30 28.90 28.06
C ALA A 328 4.83 29.90 27.00
N GLY A 329 6.15 29.98 26.80
CA GLY A 329 6.77 31.13 26.16
C GLY A 329 6.95 31.10 24.64
N SER A 330 7.15 29.94 24.00
CA SER A 330 7.32 29.91 22.54
C SER A 330 6.97 28.57 21.92
N GLN A 331 5.75 28.44 21.41
CA GLN A 331 5.41 27.36 20.49
C GLN A 331 5.95 27.73 19.09
N GLY A 332 7.28 27.70 18.94
CA GLY A 332 7.92 27.85 17.64
C GLY A 332 7.35 26.82 16.66
N SER A 333 6.81 27.29 15.54
CA SER A 333 6.27 26.44 14.49
C SER A 333 7.36 25.51 13.95
N ASN A 334 7.11 24.20 13.97
CA ASN A 334 8.02 23.21 13.40
C ASN A 334 8.22 23.51 11.90
N HIS A 335 9.47 23.54 11.42
CA HIS A 335 9.78 23.85 10.02
C HIS A 335 9.07 22.89 9.05
N VAL A 336 8.83 21.64 9.45
CA VAL A 336 8.03 20.68 8.68
C VAL A 336 6.61 21.18 8.48
N THR A 337 5.95 21.63 9.55
CA THR A 337 4.58 22.16 9.49
C THR A 337 4.50 23.43 8.63
N LEU A 338 5.54 24.27 8.66
CA LEU A 338 5.65 25.44 7.78
C LEU A 338 5.82 25.06 6.30
N LYS A 339 6.64 24.04 5.99
CA LYS A 339 6.80 23.52 4.62
C LYS A 339 5.49 22.92 4.09
N LEU A 340 4.78 22.14 4.91
CA LEU A 340 3.46 21.58 4.54
C LEU A 340 2.43 22.68 4.31
N LEU A 341 2.41 23.72 5.17
CA LEU A 341 1.57 24.90 4.97
C LEU A 341 1.91 25.61 3.65
N PHE A 342 3.20 25.79 3.36
CA PHE A 342 3.65 26.38 2.10
C PHE A 342 3.21 25.53 0.89
N TYR A 343 3.32 24.20 0.96
CA TYR A 343 2.81 23.32 -0.09
C TYR A 343 1.29 23.41 -0.25
N ALA A 344 0.53 23.56 0.84
CA ALA A 344 -0.92 23.73 0.74
C ALA A 344 -1.29 25.03 0.02
N VAL A 345 -0.62 26.15 0.36
CA VAL A 345 -0.77 27.43 -0.33
C VAL A 345 -0.36 27.30 -1.81
N GLN A 346 0.71 26.56 -2.09
CA GLN A 346 1.17 26.29 -3.45
C GLN A 346 0.12 25.55 -4.27
N ILE A 347 -0.52 24.53 -3.71
CA ILE A 347 -1.56 23.75 -4.39
C ILE A 347 -2.74 24.66 -4.76
N ILE A 348 -3.21 25.51 -3.83
CA ILE A 348 -4.31 26.44 -4.10
C ILE A 348 -3.93 27.48 -5.16
N SER A 349 -2.68 27.92 -5.17
CA SER A 349 -2.18 28.89 -6.14
C SER A 349 -1.90 28.29 -7.52
N THR A 350 -1.87 26.96 -7.63
CA THR A 350 -1.57 26.24 -8.87
C THR A 350 -2.85 26.11 -9.72
N PRO A 351 -2.83 26.51 -11.00
CA PRO A 351 -3.96 26.30 -11.90
C PRO A 351 -4.42 24.83 -11.92
N THR A 352 -5.73 24.60 -11.82
CA THR A 352 -6.32 23.26 -11.75
C THR A 352 -5.92 22.37 -12.93
N VAL A 353 -5.75 22.95 -14.12
CA VAL A 353 -5.29 22.23 -15.31
C VAL A 353 -3.91 21.58 -15.09
N ILE A 354 -3.00 22.25 -14.38
CA ILE A 354 -1.67 21.71 -14.07
C ILE A 354 -1.79 20.55 -13.07
N LEU A 355 -2.60 20.72 -12.01
CA LEU A 355 -2.83 19.66 -11.02
C LEU A 355 -3.51 18.43 -11.65
N THR A 356 -4.48 18.65 -12.54
CA THR A 356 -5.15 17.59 -13.30
C THR A 356 -4.15 16.87 -14.21
N GLY A 357 -3.33 17.61 -14.96
CA GLY A 357 -2.28 17.02 -15.81
C GLY A 357 -1.29 16.17 -15.02
N LEU A 358 -0.87 16.63 -13.83
CA LEU A 358 0.00 15.85 -12.95
C LEU A 358 -0.69 14.58 -12.42
N ALA A 359 -1.97 14.68 -12.02
CA ALA A 359 -2.74 13.52 -11.59
C ALA A 359 -2.90 12.48 -12.72
N GLU A 360 -3.09 12.94 -13.96
CA GLU A 360 -3.15 12.07 -15.14
C GLU A 360 -1.79 11.44 -15.46
N GLU A 361 -0.70 12.21 -15.39
CA GLU A 361 0.67 11.69 -15.55
C GLU A 361 0.97 10.56 -14.56
N ALA A 362 0.66 10.77 -13.27
CA ALA A 362 0.84 9.77 -12.22
C ALA A 362 -0.04 8.52 -12.43
N ALA A 363 -1.32 8.69 -12.80
CA ALA A 363 -2.23 7.59 -13.07
C ALA A 363 -1.91 6.81 -14.36
N LEU A 364 -1.30 7.45 -15.36
CA LEU A 364 -0.78 6.75 -16.53
C LEU A 364 0.45 5.93 -16.17
N ARG A 365 1.35 6.51 -15.36
CA ARG A 365 2.56 5.82 -14.94
C ARG A 365 2.29 4.63 -14.03
N SER A 366 1.29 4.70 -13.15
CA SER A 366 0.87 3.55 -12.34
C SER A 366 0.47 2.36 -13.22
N LYS A 367 -0.37 2.59 -14.24
CA LYS A 367 -0.79 1.55 -15.20
C LYS A 367 0.38 0.94 -15.97
N VAL A 368 1.43 1.71 -16.27
CA VAL A 368 2.64 1.19 -16.92
C VAL A 368 3.37 0.24 -15.98
N ILE A 369 3.60 0.66 -14.73
CA ILE A 369 4.28 -0.15 -13.71
C ILE A 369 3.50 -1.43 -13.41
N GLU A 370 2.17 -1.37 -13.34
CA GLU A 370 1.32 -2.55 -13.14
C GLU A 370 1.48 -3.57 -14.27
N ARG A 371 1.50 -3.13 -15.53
CA ARG A 371 1.74 -4.03 -16.66
C ARG A 371 3.13 -4.65 -16.63
N GLU A 372 4.14 -3.84 -16.29
CA GLU A 372 5.53 -4.31 -16.13
C GLU A 372 5.65 -5.36 -15.01
N ALA A 373 4.88 -5.23 -13.93
CA ALA A 373 4.87 -6.17 -12.81
C ALA A 373 4.20 -7.52 -13.13
N VAL A 374 3.23 -7.55 -14.05
CA VAL A 374 2.52 -8.78 -14.45
C VAL A 374 3.33 -9.63 -15.43
N LEU A 375 4.23 -9.01 -16.20
CA LEU A 375 5.07 -9.75 -17.13
C LEU A 375 5.98 -10.68 -16.32
N PRO A 376 5.83 -12.01 -16.46
CA PRO A 376 6.72 -12.93 -15.79
C PRO A 376 8.14 -12.55 -16.23
N VAL A 377 9.07 -12.50 -15.29
CA VAL A 377 10.50 -12.38 -15.56
C VAL A 377 10.99 -13.70 -16.19
N HIS A 378 10.31 -14.15 -17.24
CA HIS A 378 10.65 -15.28 -18.07
C HIS A 378 11.62 -14.77 -19.14
N GLY A 379 12.91 -14.75 -18.82
CA GLY A 379 13.94 -14.84 -19.86
C GLY A 379 15.03 -13.77 -19.93
N ALA A 380 15.11 -12.81 -19.01
CA ALA A 380 16.27 -11.90 -18.92
C ALA A 380 16.86 -12.06 -17.53
N TRP A 381 17.79 -12.99 -17.30
CA TRP A 381 19.23 -12.73 -17.37
C TRP A 381 20.03 -14.03 -17.59
N ALA A 382 19.42 -15.06 -18.18
CA ALA A 382 20.16 -16.26 -18.59
C ALA A 382 21.01 -15.95 -19.84
N GLY A 383 22.19 -15.40 -19.61
CA GLY A 383 23.33 -15.62 -20.50
C GLY A 383 23.36 -14.81 -21.80
N ARG A 384 23.26 -13.47 -21.73
CA ARG A 384 24.07 -12.68 -22.67
C ARG A 384 25.50 -12.66 -22.14
N ARG A 385 26.15 -13.83 -22.19
CA ARG A 385 27.60 -13.97 -22.08
C ARG A 385 28.13 -13.15 -23.23
N THR A 386 28.58 -11.93 -22.95
CA THR A 386 29.38 -11.16 -23.89
C THR A 386 30.55 -12.07 -24.26
N GLU A 387 30.54 -12.60 -25.49
CA GLU A 387 31.76 -13.16 -26.06
C GLU A 387 32.86 -12.11 -25.86
N PRO A 388 34.03 -12.49 -25.32
CA PRO A 388 35.14 -11.55 -25.20
C PRO A 388 35.42 -10.99 -26.59
N ALA A 389 35.33 -9.67 -26.71
CA ALA A 389 35.62 -8.95 -27.94
C ALA A 389 36.96 -9.47 -28.50
N LYS A 390 36.91 -10.09 -29.69
CA LYS A 390 38.12 -10.43 -30.45
C LYS A 390 38.96 -9.16 -30.54
N GLN A 391 40.15 -9.20 -29.96
CA GLN A 391 41.16 -8.16 -30.06
C GLN A 391 41.38 -7.83 -31.54
N ASN A 392 40.88 -6.68 -31.96
CA ASN A 392 41.17 -6.13 -33.27
C ASN A 392 42.64 -5.71 -33.23
N LYS A 393 43.50 -6.45 -33.94
CA LYS A 393 44.91 -6.10 -34.13
C LYS A 393 44.96 -4.72 -34.80
N GLY A 394 45.54 -3.74 -34.11
CA GLY A 394 45.73 -2.40 -34.63
C GLY A 394 46.60 -2.39 -35.89
N PRO A 395 46.47 -1.36 -36.74
CA PRO A 395 47.27 -1.21 -37.95
C PRO A 395 48.74 -1.05 -37.59
N LYS A 396 49.56 -1.89 -38.22
CA LYS A 396 51.02 -1.89 -38.16
C LYS A 396 51.51 -0.67 -38.96
N ILE A 397 52.09 0.31 -38.29
CA ILE A 397 52.76 1.45 -38.92
C ILE A 397 54.10 0.91 -39.46
N GLU A 398 54.21 0.79 -40.78
CA GLU A 398 55.50 0.61 -41.45
C GLU A 398 56.19 1.98 -41.53
N GLU A 399 57.30 2.11 -40.81
CA GLU A 399 58.27 3.18 -41.04
C GLU A 399 58.99 2.89 -42.37
N MET A 400 58.99 3.87 -43.27
CA MET A 400 59.87 3.89 -44.44
C MET A 400 61.05 4.86 -44.18
N PRO A 401 62.24 4.51 -44.71
CA PRO A 401 63.54 5.10 -44.38
C PRO A 401 63.78 6.53 -44.87
#